data_AF-A0A5C5YPD1-F1
#
_entry.id   AF-A0A5C5YPD1-F1
#
_cell.length_a   1.000
_cell.length_b   1.000
_cell.length_c   1.000
_cell.angle_alpha   90.00
_cell.angle_beta   90.00
_cell.angle_gamma   90.00
#
_symmetry.space_group_name_H-M   'P 1'
#
loop_
_entity.id
_entity.type
_entity.pdbx_description
1 polymer ?
#
loop_
_entity_poly.entity_id
_entity_poly.type
_entity_poly.pdbx_seq_one_letter_code
_entity_poly.pdbx_strand_id
1 'polypeptide(L)'
;MLRTFLRLISRSHQAPVPVDLHSPDHVVLFAHLNRPLVNRPSQTPTLRQSVPSASSAETPSIGVPTRNHREWMLSQQLDHMKLFPEARCQQLCDMGITTAGDLVTVDLKSLATKFNSPKKSIRILKRYRQAIRFAATVPGMMPRDAMLLISIHRRSIRGLAVESPIMLYRDLQRFAESSSGRKLLRGRRLPSIKRIRRWISTCERRIAPRIYPTVDAHVATQCFAAAKAA
;
A
#
# COMPACT_ATOMS: atom_id res chain seq x y z
N MET A 1 43.71 -30.50 7.44
CA MET A 1 44.34 -29.33 6.78
C MET A 1 43.61 -29.07 5.47
N LEU A 2 42.88 -27.96 5.34
CA LEU A 2 42.46 -27.35 4.07
C LEU A 2 41.60 -26.11 4.41
N ARG A 3 42.30 -25.03 4.74
CA ARG A 3 41.73 -23.67 4.82
C ARG A 3 42.03 -22.97 3.50
N THR A 4 41.16 -22.04 3.14
CA THR A 4 41.44 -20.87 2.28
C THR A 4 41.48 -21.10 0.77
N PHE A 5 40.33 -20.98 0.12
CA PHE A 5 40.22 -20.34 -1.19
C PHE A 5 38.94 -19.50 -1.20
N LEU A 6 39.10 -18.20 -1.48
CA LEU A 6 38.11 -17.18 -1.90
C LEU A 6 38.45 -15.82 -1.27
N ARG A 7 39.50 -15.19 -1.80
CA ARG A 7 39.75 -13.76 -1.72
C ARG A 7 40.15 -13.33 -3.12
N LEU A 8 39.24 -12.73 -3.90
CA LEU A 8 39.52 -11.99 -5.14
C LEU A 8 38.22 -11.44 -5.74
N ILE A 9 37.59 -10.47 -5.07
CA ILE A 9 36.78 -9.43 -5.74
C ILE A 9 36.99 -8.13 -4.95
N SER A 10 38.17 -7.54 -5.10
CA SER A 10 38.45 -6.18 -4.67
C SER A 10 37.81 -5.23 -5.69
N ARG A 11 36.60 -4.74 -5.40
CA ARG A 11 36.04 -3.60 -6.14
C ARG A 11 36.77 -2.34 -5.68
N SER A 12 37.74 -1.90 -6.47
CA SER A 12 38.29 -0.55 -6.34
C SER A 12 37.16 0.45 -6.56
N HIS A 13 36.91 1.30 -5.57
CA HIS A 13 36.05 2.46 -5.73
C HIS A 13 36.77 3.44 -6.66
N GLN A 14 36.30 3.56 -7.90
CA GLN A 14 36.77 4.59 -8.82
C GLN A 14 36.26 5.95 -8.35
N ALA A 15 37.18 6.89 -8.09
CA ALA A 15 36.83 8.25 -7.72
C ALA A 15 36.12 8.96 -8.88
N PRO A 16 35.17 9.88 -8.60
CA PRO A 16 34.45 10.61 -9.64
C PRO A 16 35.42 11.48 -10.45
N VAL A 17 35.31 11.39 -11.78
CA VAL A 17 36.09 12.21 -12.71
C VAL A 17 35.61 13.67 -12.58
N PRO A 18 36.51 14.63 -12.29
CA PRO A 18 36.15 16.04 -12.27
C PRO A 18 35.75 16.49 -13.68
N VAL A 19 34.63 17.20 -13.79
CA VAL A 19 34.15 17.77 -15.05
C VAL A 19 34.89 19.09 -15.26
N ASP A 20 35.82 19.13 -16.22
CA ASP A 20 36.47 20.36 -16.63
C ASP A 20 35.47 21.23 -17.40
N LEU A 21 35.15 22.40 -16.87
CA LEU A 21 34.17 23.36 -17.42
C LEU A 21 34.73 24.23 -18.57
N HIS A 22 35.94 23.94 -19.07
CA HIS A 22 36.65 24.77 -20.07
C HIS A 22 37.10 23.97 -21.30
N SER A 23 36.61 22.73 -21.45
CA SER A 23 36.91 21.90 -22.62
C SER A 23 35.98 22.29 -23.79
N PRO A 24 36.49 22.58 -25.00
CA PRO A 24 35.68 23.06 -26.13
C PRO A 24 34.62 22.05 -26.63
N ASP A 25 34.66 20.80 -26.16
CA ASP A 25 33.73 19.72 -26.51
C ASP A 25 32.58 19.56 -25.49
N HIS A 26 32.01 20.67 -25.03
CA HIS A 26 30.86 20.65 -24.11
C HIS A 26 29.58 20.15 -24.81
N VAL A 27 29.31 18.85 -24.71
CA VAL A 27 27.97 18.31 -24.95
C VAL A 27 27.08 18.70 -23.76
N VAL A 28 26.41 19.84 -23.88
CA VAL A 28 25.38 20.26 -22.93
C VAL A 28 24.17 19.36 -23.13
N LEU A 29 24.00 18.37 -22.26
CA LEU A 29 22.78 17.56 -22.19
C LEU A 29 21.66 18.43 -21.60
N PHE A 30 20.99 19.19 -22.46
CA PHE A 30 19.74 19.84 -22.08
C PHE A 30 18.65 18.77 -21.93
N ALA A 31 18.22 18.53 -20.70
CA ALA A 31 16.98 17.80 -20.46
C ALA A 31 15.83 18.66 -21.00
N HIS A 32 15.27 18.28 -22.15
CA HIS A 32 14.08 18.92 -22.72
C HIS A 32 12.87 18.62 -21.82
N LEU A 33 12.63 19.46 -20.82
CA LEU A 33 11.38 19.47 -20.07
C LEU A 33 10.31 20.04 -21.01
N ASN A 34 9.41 19.19 -21.50
CA ASN A 34 8.16 19.65 -22.13
C ASN A 34 7.36 20.43 -21.10
N ARG A 35 7.63 21.74 -21.00
CA ARG A 35 6.84 22.66 -20.21
C ARG A 35 5.72 23.16 -21.11
N PRO A 36 4.44 22.88 -20.81
CA PRO A 36 3.35 23.46 -21.57
C PRO A 36 3.42 24.98 -21.46
N LEU A 37 3.30 25.65 -22.60
CA LEU A 37 3.30 27.10 -22.74
C LEU A 37 2.21 27.69 -21.82
N VAL A 38 2.63 28.31 -20.73
CA VAL A 38 1.78 29.22 -19.96
C VAL A 38 1.67 30.49 -20.79
N ASN A 39 0.54 30.65 -21.47
CA ASN A 39 0.15 31.88 -22.13
C ASN A 39 0.30 33.05 -21.15
N ARG A 40 1.26 33.94 -21.42
CA ARG A 40 1.38 35.22 -20.74
C ARG A 40 0.62 36.24 -21.59
N PRO A 41 -0.55 36.73 -21.18
CA PRO A 41 -1.26 37.72 -21.97
C PRO A 41 -0.56 39.07 -21.87
N SER A 42 -0.23 39.63 -23.03
CA SER A 42 0.09 41.03 -23.25
C SER A 42 -1.06 41.89 -22.74
N GLN A 43 -0.79 42.81 -21.81
CA GLN A 43 -1.77 43.80 -21.37
C GLN A 43 -1.66 45.04 -22.28
N THR A 44 -2.70 45.30 -23.06
CA THR A 44 -3.14 46.65 -23.42
C THR A 44 -4.63 46.74 -23.14
N PRO A 45 -5.12 47.86 -22.58
CA PRO A 45 -6.48 47.97 -22.06
C PRO A 45 -7.45 48.29 -23.19
N THR A 46 -8.71 47.85 -23.12
CA THR A 46 -9.91 48.61 -23.53
C THR A 46 -11.19 47.75 -23.41
N LEU A 47 -12.10 48.23 -22.54
CA LEU A 47 -13.57 48.20 -22.52
C LEU A 47 -14.37 46.87 -22.68
N ARG A 48 -15.00 46.50 -21.54
CA ARG A 48 -16.47 46.39 -21.34
C ARG A 48 -17.26 45.54 -22.36
N GLN A 49 -17.79 44.38 -21.93
CA GLN A 49 -19.22 44.16 -21.61
C GLN A 49 -19.61 42.66 -21.50
N SER A 50 -20.44 42.40 -20.48
CA SER A 50 -21.53 41.40 -20.34
C SER A 50 -21.28 39.89 -20.53
N VAL A 51 -21.49 39.16 -19.43
CA VAL A 51 -21.80 37.73 -19.28
C VAL A 51 -23.11 37.35 -20.02
N PRO A 52 -23.32 36.09 -20.47
CA PRO A 52 -23.72 35.04 -19.53
C PRO A 52 -22.99 33.70 -19.71
N SER A 53 -22.86 33.02 -18.56
CA SER A 53 -22.34 31.68 -18.34
C SER A 53 -22.77 30.65 -19.38
N ALA A 54 -21.80 30.12 -20.12
CA ALA A 54 -21.95 28.86 -20.83
C ALA A 54 -20.66 28.04 -20.71
N SER A 55 -20.84 26.83 -20.18
CA SER A 55 -19.93 25.69 -20.31
C SER A 55 -18.53 25.89 -19.74
N SER A 56 -18.41 25.74 -18.42
CA SER A 56 -17.21 25.17 -17.81
C SER A 56 -16.96 23.81 -18.46
N ALA A 57 -16.11 23.79 -19.48
CA ALA A 57 -15.46 22.58 -19.92
C ALA A 57 -14.63 22.09 -18.73
N GLU A 58 -15.20 21.12 -18.02
CA GLU A 58 -14.48 20.28 -17.07
C GLU A 58 -13.33 19.63 -17.83
N THR A 59 -12.16 20.25 -17.76
CA THR A 59 -10.90 19.52 -17.88
C THR A 59 -11.03 18.31 -16.96
N PRO A 60 -10.88 17.07 -17.43
CA PRO A 60 -10.95 15.91 -16.57
C PRO A 60 -9.74 15.97 -15.64
N SER A 61 -9.96 16.59 -14.49
CA SER A 61 -9.10 16.42 -13.33
C SER A 61 -8.97 14.90 -13.17
N ILE A 62 -7.74 14.40 -13.15
CA ILE A 62 -7.44 13.02 -12.76
C ILE A 62 -7.74 12.95 -11.26
N GLY A 63 -9.04 12.96 -10.96
CA GLY A 63 -9.62 12.74 -9.66
C GLY A 63 -9.34 11.28 -9.33
N VAL A 64 -8.48 11.08 -8.34
CA VAL A 64 -8.28 9.79 -7.71
C VAL A 64 -9.66 9.17 -7.47
N PRO A 65 -10.01 8.03 -8.09
CA PRO A 65 -11.23 7.35 -7.71
C PRO A 65 -10.94 6.68 -6.37
N THR A 66 -11.14 7.38 -5.24
CA THR A 66 -11.47 6.69 -4.00
C THR A 66 -12.92 6.22 -4.07
N ARG A 67 -13.25 5.44 -5.10
CA ARG A 67 -14.36 4.51 -5.08
C ARG A 67 -13.83 3.27 -4.35
N ASN A 68 -13.95 3.32 -3.03
CA ASN A 68 -13.65 2.27 -2.06
C ASN A 68 -12.38 1.42 -2.34
N HIS A 69 -11.25 1.73 -1.67
CA HIS A 69 -10.03 0.87 -1.62
C HIS A 69 -10.35 -0.62 -1.49
N ARG A 70 -11.38 -0.89 -0.67
CA ARG A 70 -12.33 -2.01 -0.75
C ARG A 70 -12.36 -2.76 -2.08
N GLU A 71 -13.22 -2.21 -2.92
CA GLU A 71 -13.63 -2.71 -4.22
C GLU A 71 -12.43 -2.82 -5.14
N TRP A 72 -11.58 -1.79 -5.17
CA TRP A 72 -10.35 -1.80 -5.96
C TRP A 72 -9.44 -2.99 -5.63
N MET A 73 -9.26 -3.33 -4.36
CA MET A 73 -8.43 -4.46 -3.92
C MET A 73 -9.03 -5.80 -4.38
N LEU A 74 -10.36 -5.93 -4.31
CA LEU A 74 -11.06 -7.17 -4.66
C LEU A 74 -11.17 -7.35 -6.18
N SER A 75 -11.18 -6.26 -6.96
CA SER A 75 -11.17 -6.31 -8.42
C SER A 75 -9.77 -6.59 -9.00
N GLN A 76 -8.71 -6.61 -8.20
CA GLN A 76 -7.36 -6.91 -8.69
C GLN A 76 -7.24 -8.37 -9.17
N GLN A 77 -6.56 -8.56 -10.30
CA GLN A 77 -6.19 -9.87 -10.81
C GLN A 77 -5.13 -10.55 -9.92
N LEU A 78 -5.21 -11.87 -9.78
CA LEU A 78 -4.30 -12.65 -8.95
C LEU A 78 -2.82 -12.52 -9.40
N ASP A 79 -2.57 -12.45 -10.70
CA ASP A 79 -1.22 -12.34 -11.27
C ASP A 79 -0.51 -11.05 -10.85
N HIS A 80 -1.22 -9.92 -10.92
CA HIS A 80 -0.67 -8.61 -10.59
C HIS A 80 -0.31 -8.46 -9.10
N MET A 81 -1.02 -9.17 -8.21
CA MET A 81 -0.77 -9.09 -6.77
C MET A 81 0.57 -9.69 -6.35
N LYS A 82 1.18 -10.56 -7.17
CA LYS A 82 2.45 -11.25 -6.88
C LYS A 82 2.45 -11.91 -5.49
N LEU A 83 1.29 -12.39 -5.04
CA LEU A 83 1.07 -13.05 -3.75
C LEU A 83 1.37 -14.55 -3.82
N PHE A 84 1.14 -15.16 -4.98
CA PHE A 84 1.24 -16.59 -5.23
C PHE A 84 2.56 -16.92 -5.96
N PRO A 85 3.05 -18.18 -5.88
CA PRO A 85 3.86 -18.74 -6.96
C PRO A 85 3.09 -18.69 -8.27
N GLU A 86 3.79 -18.43 -9.37
CA GLU A 86 3.21 -18.34 -10.72
C GLU A 86 2.43 -19.60 -11.10
N ALA A 87 3.01 -20.78 -10.90
CA ALA A 87 2.32 -22.05 -11.10
C ALA A 87 1.00 -22.18 -10.32
N ARG A 88 0.91 -21.60 -9.11
CA ARG A 88 -0.33 -21.60 -8.33
C ARG A 88 -1.34 -20.58 -8.85
N CYS A 89 -0.86 -19.46 -9.38
CA CYS A 89 -1.72 -18.48 -10.00
C CYS A 89 -2.39 -19.07 -11.23
N GLN A 90 -1.60 -19.72 -12.11
CA GLN A 90 -2.12 -20.44 -13.27
C GLN A 90 -3.16 -21.48 -12.87
N GLN A 91 -2.86 -22.34 -11.89
CA GLN A 91 -3.83 -23.33 -11.39
C GLN A 91 -5.14 -22.71 -10.89
N LEU A 92 -5.10 -21.53 -10.27
CA LEU A 92 -6.30 -20.85 -9.81
C LEU A 92 -7.08 -20.25 -10.98
N CYS A 93 -6.39 -19.67 -11.97
CA CYS A 93 -6.99 -19.16 -13.20
C CYS A 93 -7.68 -20.28 -13.99
N ASP A 94 -7.04 -21.44 -14.14
CA ASP A 94 -7.61 -22.62 -14.81
C ASP A 94 -8.88 -23.14 -14.09
N MET A 95 -9.02 -22.87 -12.78
CA MET A 95 -10.21 -23.20 -11.99
C MET A 95 -11.28 -22.09 -11.99
N GLY A 96 -11.11 -21.03 -12.79
CA GLY A 96 -12.03 -19.91 -12.91
C GLY A 96 -11.86 -18.82 -11.85
N ILE A 97 -10.77 -18.82 -11.08
CA ILE A 97 -10.50 -17.83 -10.04
C ILE A 97 -9.46 -16.84 -10.56
N THR A 98 -9.92 -15.70 -11.05
CA THR A 98 -9.05 -14.71 -11.72
C THR A 98 -8.79 -13.49 -10.86
N THR A 99 -9.72 -13.13 -9.96
CA THR A 99 -9.62 -11.95 -9.12
C THR A 99 -9.42 -12.28 -7.63
N ALA A 100 -8.95 -11.29 -6.88
CA ALA A 100 -8.84 -11.37 -5.43
C ALA A 100 -10.22 -11.57 -4.77
N GLY A 101 -11.26 -10.96 -5.34
CA GLY A 101 -12.65 -11.12 -4.95
C GLY A 101 -13.12 -12.56 -5.04
N ASP A 102 -12.89 -13.21 -6.19
CA ASP A 102 -13.26 -14.62 -6.42
C ASP A 102 -12.63 -15.54 -5.37
N LEU A 103 -11.34 -15.33 -5.06
CA LEU A 103 -10.65 -16.13 -4.05
C LEU A 103 -11.19 -15.88 -2.63
N VAL A 104 -11.75 -14.70 -2.36
CA VAL A 104 -12.35 -14.38 -1.06
C VAL A 104 -13.73 -15.03 -0.91
N THR A 105 -14.51 -15.15 -1.99
CA THR A 105 -15.90 -15.64 -1.97
C THR A 105 -16.03 -17.15 -2.16
N VAL A 106 -15.14 -17.79 -2.92
CA VAL A 106 -15.20 -19.23 -3.26
C VAL A 106 -15.22 -20.14 -2.01
N ASP A 107 -15.86 -21.31 -2.11
CA ASP A 107 -15.70 -22.34 -1.06
C ASP A 107 -14.30 -22.97 -1.13
N LEU A 108 -13.50 -22.77 -0.07
CA LEU A 108 -12.15 -23.32 0.02
C LEU A 108 -12.12 -24.83 0.17
N LYS A 109 -13.16 -25.45 0.73
CA LYS A 109 -13.18 -26.91 0.87
C LYS A 109 -13.30 -27.54 -0.51
N SER A 110 -14.29 -27.10 -1.28
CA SER A 110 -14.52 -27.55 -2.67
C SER A 110 -13.37 -27.18 -3.61
N LEU A 111 -12.75 -26.00 -3.42
CA LEU A 111 -11.58 -25.63 -4.20
C LEU A 111 -10.35 -26.50 -3.87
N ALA A 112 -10.16 -26.85 -2.61
CA ALA A 112 -8.99 -27.61 -2.17
C ALA A 112 -8.97 -29.05 -2.68
N THR A 113 -10.13 -29.67 -2.95
CA THR A 113 -10.21 -31.04 -3.50
C THR A 113 -9.62 -31.14 -4.90
N LYS A 114 -9.57 -30.03 -5.65
CA LYS A 114 -8.96 -29.95 -6.98
C LYS A 114 -7.43 -29.95 -6.97
N PHE A 115 -6.79 -29.92 -5.79
CA PHE A 115 -5.33 -29.95 -5.65
C PHE A 115 -4.85 -31.32 -5.16
N ASN A 116 -3.65 -31.73 -5.59
CA ASN A 116 -3.00 -32.98 -5.18
C ASN A 116 -2.92 -33.20 -3.66
N SER A 117 -2.90 -32.13 -2.86
CA SER A 117 -2.86 -32.21 -1.39
C SER A 117 -3.92 -31.29 -0.76
N PRO A 118 -5.17 -31.77 -0.59
CA PRO A 118 -6.29 -30.91 -0.19
C PRO A 118 -6.09 -30.29 1.20
N LYS A 119 -5.65 -31.08 2.19
CA LYS A 119 -5.40 -30.61 3.57
C LYS A 119 -4.32 -29.52 3.66
N LYS A 120 -3.30 -29.58 2.80
CA LYS A 120 -2.24 -28.57 2.73
C LYS A 120 -2.72 -27.33 1.98
N SER A 121 -3.42 -27.54 0.86
CA SER A 121 -3.92 -26.48 0.00
C SER A 121 -4.93 -25.61 0.74
N ILE A 122 -5.88 -26.19 1.46
CA ILE A 122 -6.86 -25.41 2.25
C ILE A 122 -6.18 -24.51 3.29
N ARG A 123 -5.11 -24.98 3.96
CA ARG A 123 -4.35 -24.17 4.93
C ARG A 123 -3.69 -22.97 4.25
N ILE A 124 -3.10 -23.17 3.07
CA ILE A 124 -2.44 -22.13 2.30
C ILE A 124 -3.47 -21.13 1.73
N LEU A 125 -4.58 -21.62 1.17
CA LEU A 125 -5.64 -20.76 0.61
C LEU A 125 -6.32 -19.91 1.68
N LYS A 126 -6.58 -20.46 2.88
CA LYS A 126 -7.05 -19.69 4.04
C LYS A 126 -6.10 -18.53 4.37
N ARG A 127 -4.81 -18.81 4.31
CA ARG A 127 -3.76 -17.83 4.58
C ARG A 127 -3.74 -16.72 3.53
N TYR A 128 -3.87 -17.05 2.25
CA TYR A 128 -3.98 -16.04 1.18
C TYR A 128 -5.24 -15.19 1.31
N ARG A 129 -6.39 -15.82 1.54
CA ARG A 129 -7.66 -15.12 1.78
C ARG A 129 -7.54 -14.16 2.96
N GLN A 130 -6.89 -14.58 4.04
CA GLN A 130 -6.66 -13.72 5.19
C GLN A 130 -5.80 -12.50 4.83
N ALA A 131 -4.74 -12.68 4.06
CA ALA A 131 -3.87 -11.59 3.59
C ALA A 131 -4.64 -10.59 2.71
N ILE A 132 -5.46 -11.08 1.77
CA ILE A 132 -6.31 -10.24 0.91
C ILE A 132 -7.31 -9.46 1.74
N ARG A 133 -8.04 -10.12 2.66
CA ARG A 133 -9.01 -9.43 3.54
C ARG A 133 -8.36 -8.38 4.41
N PHE A 134 -7.15 -8.64 4.90
CA PHE A 134 -6.43 -7.71 5.74
C PHE A 134 -5.97 -6.48 4.95
N ALA A 135 -5.36 -6.69 3.78
CA ALA A 135 -4.96 -5.61 2.87
C ALA A 135 -6.16 -4.78 2.36
N ALA A 136 -7.29 -5.44 2.05
CA ALA A 136 -8.53 -4.76 1.67
C ALA A 136 -9.07 -3.84 2.79
N THR A 137 -8.69 -4.08 4.04
CA THR A 137 -9.11 -3.23 5.16
C THR A 137 -8.12 -2.10 5.46
N VAL A 138 -6.86 -2.20 5.04
CA VAL A 138 -5.84 -1.17 5.31
C VAL A 138 -5.40 -0.50 3.99
N PRO A 139 -5.89 0.73 3.70
CA PRO A 139 -5.45 1.51 2.55
C PRO A 139 -3.93 1.58 2.37
N GLY A 140 -3.46 1.36 1.14
CA GLY A 140 -2.04 1.38 0.79
C GLY A 140 -1.21 0.16 1.24
N MET A 141 -1.84 -0.85 1.87
CA MET A 141 -1.24 -2.16 2.14
C MET A 141 -1.49 -3.11 0.96
N MET A 142 -0.45 -3.78 0.49
CA MET A 142 -0.61 -4.85 -0.51
C MET A 142 -0.85 -6.21 0.18
N PRO A 143 -1.59 -7.16 -0.42
CA PRO A 143 -1.78 -8.49 0.14
C PRO A 143 -0.48 -9.22 0.45
N ARG A 144 0.58 -9.00 -0.34
CA ARG A 144 1.92 -9.55 -0.05
C ARG A 144 2.51 -9.02 1.26
N ASP A 145 2.27 -7.76 1.60
CA ASP A 145 2.77 -7.14 2.82
C ASP A 145 1.96 -7.64 4.02
N ALA A 146 0.63 -7.75 3.86
CA ALA A 146 -0.25 -8.40 4.82
C ALA A 146 0.19 -9.84 5.10
N MET A 147 0.74 -10.54 4.10
CA MET A 147 1.26 -11.89 4.27
C MET A 147 2.51 -11.95 5.16
N LEU A 148 3.37 -10.93 5.11
CA LEU A 148 4.48 -10.81 6.07
C LEU A 148 3.95 -10.66 7.49
N LEU A 149 3.00 -9.75 7.71
CA LEU A 149 2.40 -9.48 9.02
C LEU A 149 1.74 -10.73 9.62
N ILE A 150 0.97 -11.47 8.83
CA ILE A 150 0.33 -12.72 9.27
C ILE A 150 1.37 -13.77 9.67
N SER A 151 2.52 -13.80 8.98
CA SER A 151 3.61 -14.76 9.25
C SER A 151 4.33 -14.47 10.57
N ILE A 152 4.38 -13.21 10.99
CA ILE A 152 4.83 -12.79 12.34
C ILE A 152 3.67 -12.65 13.34
N HIS A 153 2.55 -13.32 13.07
CA HIS A 153 1.40 -13.42 13.97
C HIS A 153 0.62 -12.11 14.19
N ARG A 154 0.81 -11.09 13.35
CA ARG A 154 0.05 -9.83 13.36
C ARG A 154 -1.10 -9.91 12.34
N ARG A 155 -2.23 -10.42 12.82
CA ARG A 155 -3.35 -10.88 11.97
C ARG A 155 -4.62 -10.02 12.07
N SER A 156 -4.64 -9.04 12.97
CA SER A 156 -5.82 -8.23 13.26
C SER A 156 -5.50 -6.75 13.17
N ILE A 157 -6.51 -5.96 12.82
CA ILE A 157 -6.44 -4.49 12.77
C ILE A 157 -6.19 -3.96 14.18
N ARG A 158 -6.92 -4.49 15.18
CA ARG A 158 -6.76 -4.15 16.59
C ARG A 158 -5.35 -4.41 17.10
N GLY A 159 -4.79 -5.57 16.79
CA GLY A 159 -3.42 -5.90 17.15
C GLY A 159 -2.41 -4.98 16.47
N LEU A 160 -2.59 -4.69 15.18
CA LEU A 160 -1.67 -3.82 14.45
C LEU A 160 -1.71 -2.36 14.92
N ALA A 161 -2.84 -1.87 15.43
CA ALA A 161 -2.96 -0.47 15.86
C ALA A 161 -2.23 -0.13 17.15
N VAL A 162 -1.92 -1.12 17.99
CA VAL A 162 -1.19 -0.92 19.25
C VAL A 162 0.30 -1.21 19.12
N GLU A 163 0.76 -1.57 17.91
CA GLU A 163 2.15 -1.94 17.66
C GLU A 163 3.07 -0.73 17.53
N SER A 164 4.31 -0.87 18.02
CA SER A 164 5.35 0.12 17.75
C SER A 164 5.92 -0.09 16.34
N PRO A 165 5.98 0.96 15.47
CA PRO A 165 6.51 0.82 14.12
C PRO A 165 7.94 0.28 14.06
N ILE A 166 8.78 0.66 15.04
CA ILE A 166 10.18 0.26 15.10
C ILE A 166 10.29 -1.21 15.53
N MET A 167 9.55 -1.62 16.56
CA MET A 167 9.55 -3.02 17.01
C MET A 167 9.02 -3.95 15.93
N LEU A 168 7.91 -3.58 15.29
CA LEU A 168 7.34 -4.34 14.19
C LEU A 168 8.32 -4.48 13.01
N TYR A 169 9.09 -3.44 12.70
CA TYR A 169 10.12 -3.52 11.67
C TYR A 169 11.26 -4.48 12.06
N ARG A 170 11.72 -4.45 13.33
CA ARG A 170 12.74 -5.39 13.82
C ARG A 170 12.26 -6.84 13.74
N ASP A 171 11.01 -7.10 14.07
CA ASP A 171 10.42 -8.44 13.95
C ASP A 171 10.35 -8.90 12.49
N LEU A 172 10.02 -7.99 11.57
CA LEU A 172 10.06 -8.27 10.14
C LEU A 172 11.48 -8.55 9.64
N GLN A 173 12.51 -7.86 10.16
CA GLN A 173 13.91 -8.13 9.85
C GLN A 173 14.34 -9.52 10.32
N ARG A 174 14.07 -9.85 11.59
CA ARG A 174 14.33 -11.19 12.15
C ARG A 174 13.61 -12.29 11.36
N PHE A 175 12.36 -12.04 10.98
CA PHE A 175 11.61 -12.97 10.15
C PHE A 175 12.24 -13.11 8.76
N ALA A 176 12.67 -12.02 8.13
CA ALA A 176 13.32 -12.04 6.82
C ALA A 176 14.62 -12.88 6.80
N GLU A 177 15.32 -12.96 7.93
CA GLU A 177 16.52 -13.78 8.09
C GLU A 177 16.21 -15.28 8.17
N SER A 178 15.01 -15.65 8.61
CA SER A 178 14.57 -17.06 8.70
C SER A 178 14.38 -17.72 7.32
N SER A 179 14.50 -19.05 7.26
CA SER A 179 14.27 -19.82 6.02
C SER A 179 12.89 -19.58 5.41
N SER A 180 11.87 -19.48 6.26
CA SER A 180 10.49 -19.19 5.84
C SER A 180 10.33 -17.76 5.30
N GLY A 181 10.97 -16.77 5.94
CA GLY A 181 10.93 -15.38 5.50
C GLY A 181 11.68 -15.15 4.19
N ARG A 182 12.88 -15.73 4.03
CA ARG A 182 13.63 -15.69 2.75
C ARG A 182 12.79 -16.26 1.60
N LYS A 183 12.12 -17.39 1.83
CA LYS A 183 11.23 -18.02 0.84
C LYS A 183 10.02 -17.17 0.51
N LEU A 184 9.43 -16.49 1.51
CA LEU A 184 8.28 -15.60 1.30
C LEU A 184 8.67 -14.32 0.55
N LEU A 185 9.84 -13.74 0.87
CA LEU A 185 10.32 -12.51 0.25
C LEU A 185 10.83 -12.69 -1.17
N ARG A 186 11.41 -13.87 -1.51
CA ARG A 186 11.99 -14.14 -2.84
C ARG A 186 12.96 -13.05 -3.30
N GLY A 187 13.87 -12.64 -2.42
CA GLY A 187 14.85 -11.58 -2.68
C GLY A 187 14.30 -10.15 -2.66
N ARG A 188 13.00 -9.95 -2.39
CA ARG A 188 12.40 -8.61 -2.33
C ARG A 188 12.71 -7.92 -1.00
N ARG A 189 12.71 -6.59 -1.03
CA ARG A 189 12.89 -5.73 0.14
C ARG A 189 11.67 -5.75 1.06
N LEU A 190 11.94 -5.53 2.35
CA LEU A 190 10.93 -5.29 3.37
C LEU A 190 10.23 -3.93 3.16
N PRO A 191 8.99 -3.77 3.65
CA PRO A 191 8.34 -2.47 3.68
C PRO A 191 9.12 -1.50 4.58
N SER A 192 9.21 -0.25 4.16
CA SER A 192 9.89 0.79 4.94
C SER A 192 9.14 1.13 6.24
N ILE A 193 9.86 1.63 7.24
CA ILE A 193 9.28 2.07 8.52
C ILE A 193 8.20 3.14 8.29
N LYS A 194 8.39 4.06 7.34
CA LYS A 194 7.39 5.07 6.97
C LYS A 194 6.07 4.44 6.52
N ARG A 195 6.15 3.33 5.75
CA ARG A 195 4.97 2.60 5.27
C ARG A 195 4.27 1.87 6.42
N ILE A 196 5.05 1.21 7.28
CA ILE A 196 4.54 0.53 8.48
C ILE A 196 3.81 1.51 9.40
N ARG A 197 4.42 2.68 9.67
CA ARG A 197 3.79 3.76 10.45
C ARG A 197 2.45 4.16 9.86
N ARG A 198 2.38 4.33 8.53
CA ARG A 198 1.13 4.70 7.84
C ARG A 198 0.04 3.64 7.99
N TRP A 199 0.40 2.36 7.95
CA TRP A 199 -0.56 1.26 8.20
C TRP A 199 -1.07 1.28 9.63
N ILE A 200 -0.18 1.42 10.62
CA ILE A 200 -0.54 1.49 12.04
C ILE A 200 -1.50 2.67 12.28
N SER A 201 -1.15 3.88 11.84
CA SER A 201 -2.03 5.05 11.99
C SER A 201 -3.37 4.92 11.27
N THR A 202 -3.42 4.16 10.18
CA THR A 202 -4.68 3.85 9.49
C THR A 202 -5.53 2.89 10.31
N CYS A 203 -4.91 1.91 10.99
CA CYS A 203 -5.59 1.00 11.89
C CYS A 203 -6.10 1.71 13.14
N GLU A 204 -5.26 2.56 13.77
CA GLU A 204 -5.63 3.41 14.91
C GLU A 204 -6.90 4.20 14.62
N ARG A 205 -6.94 4.92 13.49
CA ARG A 205 -8.11 5.72 13.08
C ARG A 205 -9.36 4.88 12.82
N ARG A 206 -9.22 3.61 12.45
CA ARG A 206 -10.35 2.69 12.23
C ARG A 206 -10.90 2.09 13.52
N ILE A 207 -10.08 1.98 14.56
CA ILE A 207 -10.48 1.43 15.87
C ILE A 207 -10.89 2.53 16.83
N ALA A 208 -10.34 3.74 16.66
CA ALA A 208 -10.71 4.90 17.43
C ALA A 208 -12.25 4.94 17.48
N PRO A 209 -12.85 4.96 18.68
CA PRO A 209 -14.28 5.11 18.78
C PRO A 209 -14.63 6.34 17.95
N ARG A 210 -15.62 6.21 17.06
CA ARG A 210 -16.27 7.39 16.49
C ARG A 210 -16.91 8.08 17.68
N ILE A 211 -16.15 8.94 18.34
CA ILE A 211 -16.66 9.86 19.34
C ILE A 211 -17.66 10.70 18.55
N TYR A 212 -18.95 10.44 18.76
CA TYR A 212 -19.99 11.37 18.37
C TYR A 212 -19.59 12.72 18.96
N PRO A 213 -19.73 13.85 18.22
CA PRO A 213 -19.85 15.11 18.91
C PRO A 213 -21.12 14.97 19.75
N THR A 214 -20.98 14.69 21.04
CA THR A 214 -22.11 14.75 21.95
C THR A 214 -22.59 16.19 21.89
N VAL A 215 -23.73 16.40 21.25
CA VAL A 215 -24.46 17.66 21.26
C VAL A 215 -25.13 17.76 22.62
N ASP A 216 -24.35 17.84 23.70
CA ASP A 216 -24.85 18.04 25.06
C ASP A 216 -24.13 19.22 25.70
N ALA A 217 -24.21 20.37 25.04
CA ALA A 217 -23.97 21.67 25.66
C ALA A 217 -25.26 22.29 26.23
N HIS A 218 -26.41 21.59 26.19
CA HIS A 218 -27.70 22.14 26.66
C HIS A 218 -28.40 21.35 27.77
N VAL A 219 -27.99 20.10 28.08
CA VAL A 219 -28.57 19.36 29.21
C VAL A 219 -27.86 19.68 30.53
N ALA A 220 -26.60 20.13 30.50
CA ALA A 220 -25.85 20.50 31.71
C ALA A 220 -26.33 21.81 32.38
N THR A 221 -27.07 22.66 31.66
CA THR A 221 -27.57 23.94 32.22
C THR A 221 -28.95 23.82 32.87
N GLN A 222 -29.71 22.75 32.59
CA GLN A 222 -31.06 22.59 33.16
C GLN A 222 -31.08 21.87 34.52
N CYS A 223 -30.05 21.09 34.87
CA CYS A 223 -29.95 20.49 36.20
C CYS A 223 -29.40 21.44 37.28
N PHE A 224 -28.75 22.55 36.92
CA PHE A 224 -28.23 23.52 37.90
C PHE A 224 -29.23 24.63 38.26
N ALA A 225 -30.26 24.86 37.44
CA ALA A 225 -31.29 25.87 37.73
C ALA A 225 -32.39 25.36 38.68
N ALA A 226 -32.62 24.05 38.76
CA ALA A 226 -33.64 23.46 39.64
C ALA A 226 -33.20 23.29 41.10
N ALA A 227 -31.90 23.38 41.39
CA ALA A 227 -31.36 23.22 42.75
C ALA A 227 -31.17 24.55 43.52
N LYS A 228 -31.61 25.69 42.95
CA LYS A 228 -31.51 27.02 43.58
C LYS A 228 -32.87 27.65 43.91
N ALA A 229 -33.95 26.88 43.80
CA ALA A 229 -35.32 27.34 44.02
C ALA A 229 -36.14 26.42 44.96
N ALA A 230 -35.47 25.64 45.82
CA ALA A 230 -36.09 24.85 46.89
C ALA A 230 -35.36 25.10 48.20
#